data_AF-A0A2E9D859-F1
#
_entry.id   AF-A0A2E9D859-F1
#
_cell.length_a   1.000
_cell.length_b   1.000
_cell.length_c   1.000
_cell.angle_alpha   90.00
_cell.angle_beta   90.00
_cell.angle_gamma   90.00
#
_symmetry.space_group_name_H-M   'P 1'
#
loop_
_entity.id
_entity.type
_entity.pdbx_description
1 polymer ?
#
loop_
_entity_poly.entity_id
_entity_poly.type
_entity_poly.pdbx_seq_one_letter_code
_entity_poly.pdbx_strand_id
1 'polypeptide(L)'
;MVKKKILITGVSGLVGSVLAVALKDEYEVTGLDLQDSVYVPTIKADCTILNNIMPAFSGIDMVIDLASNPDQYSKWDVIHDINLKCTSNVLEAAKECGVKRVIFASSNHATGMHEFDWPYSQIIEGDYAGLKSNQIPLIS
;
A
#
# COMPACT_ATOMS: atom_id res chain seq x y z
N MET A 1 27.70 7.66 1.92
CA MET A 1 27.05 6.35 1.70
C MET A 1 26.13 6.49 0.50
N VAL A 2 26.00 5.45 -0.33
CA VAL A 2 25.03 5.47 -1.45
C VAL A 2 23.63 5.44 -0.85
N LYS A 3 22.73 6.32 -1.33
CA LYS A 3 21.33 6.32 -0.89
C LYS A 3 20.66 5.00 -1.30
N LYS A 4 19.85 4.43 -0.42
CA LYS A 4 19.05 3.24 -0.78
C LYS A 4 17.97 3.63 -1.79
N LYS A 5 17.64 2.72 -2.70
CA LYS A 5 16.63 2.90 -3.74
C LYS A 5 15.28 2.35 -3.29
N ILE A 6 14.26 3.19 -3.32
CA ILE A 6 12.89 2.85 -2.94
C ILE A 6 11.99 2.97 -4.17
N LEU A 7 11.25 1.92 -4.47
CA LEU A 7 10.13 1.96 -5.40
C LEU A 7 8.83 2.15 -4.63
N ILE A 8 7.98 3.09 -5.07
CA ILE A 8 6.62 3.25 -4.55
C ILE A 8 5.63 2.88 -5.67
N THR A 9 4.82 1.84 -5.47
CA THR A 9 3.69 1.55 -6.37
C THR A 9 2.51 2.43 -5.99
N GLY A 10 1.67 2.85 -6.94
CA GLY A 10 0.59 3.81 -6.65
C GLY A 10 1.12 5.19 -6.23
N VAL A 11 2.30 5.58 -6.73
CA VAL A 11 3.03 6.79 -6.31
C VAL A 11 2.26 8.10 -6.57
N SER A 12 1.33 8.10 -7.53
CA SER A 12 0.52 9.28 -7.87
C SER A 12 -0.70 9.44 -6.96
N GLY A 13 -1.01 8.42 -6.14
CA GLY A 13 -2.09 8.46 -5.17
C GLY A 13 -1.81 9.37 -3.96
N LEU A 14 -2.83 9.51 -3.10
CA LEU A 14 -2.78 10.39 -1.93
C LEU A 14 -1.60 10.06 -1.00
N VAL A 15 -1.47 8.79 -0.59
CA VAL A 15 -0.38 8.37 0.31
C VAL A 15 0.96 8.32 -0.44
N GLY A 16 0.95 7.83 -1.68
CA GLY A 16 2.16 7.70 -2.51
C GLY A 16 2.86 9.04 -2.74
N SER A 17 2.10 10.09 -3.05
CA SER A 17 2.64 11.43 -3.28
C SER A 17 3.26 12.04 -2.02
N VAL A 18 2.62 11.88 -0.87
CA VAL A 18 3.15 12.34 0.43
C VAL A 18 4.46 11.62 0.76
N LEU A 19 4.50 10.29 0.61
CA LEU A 19 5.70 9.50 0.87
C LEU A 19 6.84 9.82 -0.10
N ALA A 20 6.53 10.04 -1.38
CA ALA A 20 7.52 10.42 -2.38
C ALA A 20 8.22 11.74 -2.01
N VAL A 21 7.47 12.74 -1.56
CA VAL A 21 8.02 14.03 -1.11
C VAL A 21 8.83 13.87 0.18
N ALA A 22 8.30 13.12 1.15
CA ALA A 22 8.94 12.96 2.46
C ALA A 22 10.25 12.17 2.40
N LEU A 23 10.39 11.22 1.47
CA LEU A 23 11.51 10.28 1.44
C LEU A 23 12.63 10.66 0.46
N LYS A 24 12.38 11.50 -0.55
CA LYS A 24 13.36 11.77 -1.64
C LYS A 24 14.67 12.44 -1.19
N ASP A 25 14.67 13.13 -0.06
CA ASP A 25 15.87 13.79 0.47
C ASP A 25 16.82 12.80 1.14
N GLU A 26 16.30 11.67 1.63
CA GLU A 26 17.07 10.61 2.31
C GLU A 26 17.34 9.40 1.39
N TYR A 27 16.41 9.10 0.48
CA TYR A 27 16.42 7.92 -0.40
C TYR A 27 16.43 8.31 -1.88
N GLU A 28 16.84 7.40 -2.75
CA GLU A 28 16.60 7.52 -4.19
C GLU A 28 15.22 6.92 -4.47
N VAL A 29 14.21 7.77 -4.63
CA VAL A 29 12.81 7.33 -4.77
C VAL A 29 12.42 7.30 -6.25
N THR A 30 11.86 6.17 -6.68
CA THR A 30 11.20 6.01 -7.98
C THR A 30 9.76 5.54 -7.80
N GLY A 31 8.94 5.80 -8.80
CA GLY A 31 7.51 5.48 -8.80
C GLY A 31 7.12 4.43 -9.83
N LEU A 32 6.03 3.73 -9.55
CA LEU A 32 5.30 2.89 -10.50
C LEU A 32 3.80 3.18 -10.38
N ASP A 33 3.16 3.58 -11.47
CA ASP A 33 1.72 3.92 -11.47
C ASP A 33 1.17 3.94 -12.92
N LEU A 34 -0.14 4.08 -13.08
CA LEU A 34 -0.80 4.36 -14.36
C LEU A 34 -0.61 5.83 -14.81
N GLN A 35 -0.16 6.70 -13.91
CA GLN A 35 0.04 8.13 -14.14
C GLN A 35 1.42 8.57 -13.67
N ASP A 36 1.98 9.60 -14.29
CA ASP A 36 3.26 10.16 -13.84
C ASP A 36 3.12 10.87 -12.48
N SER A 37 4.07 10.63 -11.57
CA SER A 37 4.21 11.46 -10.38
C SER A 37 4.82 12.81 -10.76
N VAL A 38 4.35 13.87 -10.12
CA VAL A 38 4.96 15.21 -10.22
C VAL A 38 6.21 15.37 -9.36
N TYR A 39 6.51 14.40 -8.48
CA TYR A 39 7.55 14.53 -7.46
C TYR A 39 8.80 13.69 -7.71
N VAL A 40 8.65 12.54 -8.38
CA VAL A 40 9.73 11.55 -8.57
C VAL A 40 9.65 10.90 -9.95
N PRO A 41 10.77 10.41 -10.50
CA PRO A 41 10.77 9.63 -11.74
C PRO A 41 9.83 8.43 -11.62
N THR A 42 8.94 8.26 -12.59
CA THR A 42 7.88 7.23 -12.56
C THR A 42 7.96 6.37 -13.80
N ILE A 43 7.85 5.05 -13.61
CA ILE A 43 7.55 4.13 -14.71
C ILE A 43 6.03 4.01 -14.81
N LYS A 44 5.50 4.41 -15.96
CA LYS A 44 4.07 4.30 -16.24
C LYS A 44 3.72 2.89 -16.73
N ALA A 45 3.12 2.08 -15.88
CA ALA A 45 2.74 0.70 -16.20
C ALA A 45 1.58 0.19 -15.35
N ASP A 46 0.84 -0.75 -15.90
CA ASP A 46 -0.25 -1.45 -15.21
C ASP A 46 0.31 -2.59 -14.33
N CYS A 47 0.09 -2.49 -13.03
CA CYS A 47 0.54 -3.48 -12.05
C CYS A 47 -0.14 -4.85 -12.19
N THR A 48 -1.24 -4.96 -12.93
CA THR A 48 -1.87 -6.25 -13.25
C THR A 48 -1.09 -7.05 -14.29
N ILE A 49 -0.11 -6.43 -14.98
CA ILE A 49 0.71 -7.06 -16.01
C ILE A 49 2.17 -7.14 -15.56
N LEU A 50 2.59 -8.29 -15.02
CA LEU A 50 3.92 -8.52 -14.45
C LEU A 50 5.07 -8.02 -15.35
N ASN A 51 5.07 -8.41 -16.64
CA ASN A 51 6.13 -8.04 -17.58
C ASN A 51 6.30 -6.52 -17.75
N ASN A 52 5.22 -5.76 -17.60
CA ASN A 52 5.26 -4.31 -17.76
C ASN A 52 5.88 -3.61 -16.55
N ILE A 53 5.80 -4.22 -15.37
CA ILE A 53 6.33 -3.62 -14.14
C ILE A 53 7.77 -4.05 -13.83
N MET A 54 8.24 -5.18 -14.35
CA MET A 54 9.60 -5.70 -14.14
C MET A 54 10.72 -4.64 -14.26
N PRO A 55 10.70 -3.72 -15.26
CA PRO A 55 11.73 -2.69 -15.37
C PRO A 55 11.82 -1.75 -14.15
N ALA A 56 10.73 -1.56 -13.41
CA ALA A 56 10.69 -0.69 -12.23
C ALA A 56 11.42 -1.28 -11.02
N PHE A 57 11.62 -2.60 -10.99
CA PHE A 57 12.21 -3.32 -9.86
C PHE A 57 13.73 -3.48 -9.97
N SER A 58 14.32 -3.16 -11.12
CA SER A 58 15.75 -3.32 -11.35
C SER A 58 16.59 -2.45 -10.42
N GLY A 59 17.41 -3.09 -9.58
CA GLY A 59 18.31 -2.41 -8.63
C GLY A 59 17.61 -1.76 -7.44
N ILE A 60 16.33 -2.06 -7.19
CA ILE A 60 15.58 -1.54 -6.05
C ILE A 60 15.95 -2.28 -4.77
N ASP A 61 16.17 -1.53 -3.67
CA ASP A 61 16.45 -2.12 -2.36
C ASP A 61 15.16 -2.46 -1.59
N MET A 62 14.12 -1.63 -1.77
CA MET A 62 12.85 -1.72 -1.04
C MET A 62 11.67 -1.26 -1.88
N VAL A 63 10.53 -1.93 -1.72
CA VAL A 63 9.25 -1.54 -2.34
C VAL A 63 8.25 -1.14 -1.26
N ILE A 64 7.54 -0.04 -1.49
CA ILE A 64 6.33 0.36 -0.75
C ILE A 64 5.15 0.11 -1.69
N ASP A 65 4.32 -0.88 -1.38
CA ASP A 65 3.20 -1.30 -2.22
C ASP A 65 1.91 -0.58 -1.81
N LEU A 66 1.47 0.38 -2.64
CA LEU A 66 0.22 1.15 -2.45
C LEU A 66 -0.73 1.01 -3.65
N ALA A 67 -0.32 0.35 -4.74
CA ALA A 67 -1.12 0.18 -5.95
C ALA A 67 -2.33 -0.72 -5.69
N SER A 68 -3.46 -0.11 -5.39
CA SER A 68 -4.73 -0.80 -5.12
C SER A 68 -5.91 0.13 -5.39
N ASN A 69 -7.09 -0.45 -5.58
CA ASN A 69 -8.36 0.23 -5.43
C ASN A 69 -8.72 0.30 -3.93
N PRO A 70 -8.78 1.50 -3.34
CA PRO A 70 -9.07 1.67 -1.91
C PRO A 70 -10.57 1.67 -1.57
N ASP A 71 -11.46 1.67 -2.56
CA ASP A 71 -12.91 1.73 -2.33
C ASP A 71 -13.45 0.39 -1.80
N GLN A 72 -13.89 0.40 -0.54
CA GLN A 72 -14.47 -0.75 0.16
C GLN A 72 -15.79 -1.27 -0.45
N TYR A 73 -16.49 -0.44 -1.25
CA TYR A 73 -17.73 -0.83 -1.93
C TYR A 73 -17.48 -1.35 -3.35
N SER A 74 -16.21 -1.53 -3.73
CA SER A 74 -15.84 -2.07 -5.04
C SER A 74 -16.41 -3.48 -5.24
N LYS A 75 -16.80 -3.77 -6.48
CA LYS A 75 -17.23 -5.11 -6.88
C LYS A 75 -16.08 -6.09 -6.72
N TRP A 76 -16.41 -7.34 -6.39
CA TRP A 76 -15.45 -8.43 -6.24
C TRP A 76 -14.50 -8.55 -7.43
N ASP A 77 -15.01 -8.51 -8.66
CA ASP A 77 -14.18 -8.66 -9.86
C ASP A 77 -13.09 -7.58 -9.95
N VAL A 78 -13.39 -6.35 -9.48
CA VAL A 78 -12.42 -5.26 -9.44
C VAL A 78 -11.33 -5.54 -8.41
N ILE A 79 -11.70 -5.99 -7.21
CA ILE A 79 -10.73 -6.31 -6.15
C ILE A 79 -9.87 -7.51 -6.55
N HIS A 80 -10.47 -8.53 -7.12
CA HIS A 80 -9.79 -9.73 -7.58
C HIS A 80 -8.85 -9.43 -8.75
N ASP A 81 -9.33 -8.70 -9.76
CA ASP A 81 -8.54 -8.47 -10.98
C ASP A 81 -7.51 -7.35 -10.84
N ILE A 82 -7.69 -6.44 -9.87
CA ILE A 82 -6.75 -5.36 -9.59
C ILE A 82 -5.93 -5.69 -8.35
N ASN A 83 -6.50 -5.57 -7.14
CA ASN A 83 -5.71 -5.59 -5.90
C ASN A 83 -4.93 -6.90 -5.74
N LEU A 84 -5.59 -8.04 -5.94
CA LEU A 84 -4.93 -9.34 -5.77
C LEU A 84 -3.83 -9.56 -6.82
N LYS A 85 -4.11 -9.25 -8.10
CA LYS A 85 -3.12 -9.40 -9.17
C LYS A 85 -1.95 -8.42 -9.01
N CYS A 86 -2.22 -7.15 -8.71
CA CYS A 86 -1.21 -6.12 -8.48
C CYS A 86 -0.26 -6.55 -7.36
N THR A 87 -0.78 -6.87 -6.18
CA THR A 87 0.06 -7.29 -5.05
C THR A 87 0.82 -8.58 -5.37
N SER A 88 0.18 -9.57 -5.99
CA SER A 88 0.87 -10.80 -6.42
C SER A 88 2.03 -10.52 -7.37
N ASN A 89 1.83 -9.66 -8.37
CA ASN A 89 2.85 -9.29 -9.34
C ASN A 89 3.98 -8.47 -8.70
N VAL A 90 3.66 -7.57 -7.77
CA VAL A 90 4.67 -6.79 -7.03
C VAL A 90 5.56 -7.72 -6.21
N LEU A 91 4.99 -8.72 -5.54
CA LEU A 91 5.75 -9.72 -4.80
C LEU A 91 6.62 -10.59 -5.71
N GLU A 92 6.09 -11.02 -6.86
CA GLU A 92 6.85 -11.81 -7.83
C GLU A 92 7.98 -11.00 -8.46
N ALA A 93 7.73 -9.76 -8.88
CA ALA A 93 8.76 -8.86 -9.41
C ALA A 93 9.84 -8.54 -8.37
N ALA A 94 9.44 -8.34 -7.11
CA ALA A 94 10.36 -8.16 -5.99
C ALA A 94 11.27 -9.38 -5.80
N LYS A 95 10.70 -10.60 -5.86
CA LYS A 95 11.44 -11.86 -5.79
C LYS A 95 12.43 -12.00 -6.94
N GLU A 96 11.97 -11.84 -8.18
CA GLU A 96 12.79 -12.02 -9.39
C GLU A 96 13.93 -10.99 -9.49
N CYS A 97 13.73 -9.77 -9.00
CA CYS A 97 14.76 -8.71 -8.98
C CYS A 97 15.59 -8.67 -7.70
N GLY A 98 15.36 -9.56 -6.74
CA GLY A 98 16.14 -9.66 -5.50
C GLY A 98 15.90 -8.53 -4.50
N VAL A 99 14.73 -7.87 -4.56
CA VAL A 99 14.31 -6.87 -3.57
C VAL A 99 14.14 -7.55 -2.21
N LYS A 100 14.84 -7.05 -1.20
CA LYS A 100 14.89 -7.71 0.12
C LYS A 100 13.78 -7.29 1.08
N ARG A 101 13.03 -6.23 0.76
CA ARG A 101 11.98 -5.70 1.63
C ARG A 101 10.81 -5.16 0.82
N VAL A 102 9.62 -5.63 1.14
CA VAL A 102 8.35 -5.11 0.64
C VAL A 102 7.54 -4.63 1.85
N ILE A 103 7.09 -3.37 1.81
CA ILE A 103 6.17 -2.78 2.77
C ILE A 103 4.80 -2.79 2.12
N PHE A 104 3.96 -3.74 2.55
CA PHE A 104 2.60 -3.89 2.06
C PHE A 104 1.63 -3.02 2.87
N ALA A 105 0.95 -2.07 2.21
CA ALA A 105 -0.07 -1.25 2.86
C ALA A 105 -1.39 -2.00 2.98
N SER A 106 -1.55 -2.73 4.08
CA SER A 106 -2.83 -3.31 4.47
C SER A 106 -3.85 -2.23 4.87
N SER A 107 -5.10 -2.63 5.10
CA SER A 107 -6.18 -1.75 5.55
C SER A 107 -6.80 -2.25 6.84
N ASN A 108 -7.26 -1.31 7.69
CA ASN A 108 -8.09 -1.62 8.85
C ASN A 108 -9.38 -2.38 8.45
N HIS A 109 -9.85 -2.25 7.20
CA HIS A 109 -11.00 -2.97 6.69
C HIS A 109 -10.83 -4.50 6.73
N ALA A 110 -9.59 -5.00 6.80
CA ALA A 110 -9.32 -6.44 7.01
C ALA A 110 -9.97 -6.97 8.31
N THR A 111 -10.16 -6.09 9.30
CA THR A 111 -10.79 -6.39 10.59
C THR A 111 -12.06 -5.56 10.83
N GLY A 112 -12.62 -4.94 9.79
CA GLY A 112 -13.69 -3.93 9.93
C GLY A 112 -15.00 -4.46 10.53
N MET A 113 -15.27 -5.77 10.44
CA MET A 113 -16.49 -6.35 11.01
C MET A 113 -16.55 -6.26 12.54
N HIS A 114 -15.41 -6.08 13.22
CA HIS A 114 -15.38 -5.86 14.66
C HIS A 114 -16.04 -4.55 15.08
N GLU A 115 -16.17 -3.57 14.18
CA GLU A 115 -16.85 -2.30 14.45
C GLU A 115 -18.33 -2.49 14.81
N PHE A 116 -18.93 -3.63 14.45
CA PHE A 116 -20.32 -3.96 14.80
C PHE A 116 -20.45 -4.69 16.15
N ASP A 117 -19.34 -5.17 16.71
CA ASP A 117 -19.33 -5.92 17.97
C ASP A 117 -19.18 -4.97 19.16
N TRP A 118 -19.83 -5.30 20.28
CA TRP A 118 -19.51 -4.64 21.56
C TRP A 118 -18.11 -5.08 22.04
N PRO A 119 -17.24 -4.19 22.54
CA PRO A 119 -17.48 -2.77 22.86
C PRO A 119 -17.19 -1.77 21.72
N TYR A 120 -16.70 -2.22 20.56
CA TYR A 120 -16.24 -1.33 19.50
C TYR A 120 -17.37 -0.53 18.85
N SER A 121 -18.57 -1.11 18.73
CA SER A 121 -19.75 -0.40 18.23
C SER A 121 -20.08 0.85 19.05
N GLN A 122 -19.94 0.81 20.38
CA GLN A 122 -20.09 1.99 21.24
C GLN A 122 -19.00 3.05 20.98
N ILE A 123 -17.76 2.63 20.72
CA ILE A 123 -16.66 3.54 20.38
C ILE A 123 -16.96 4.28 19.07
N ILE A 124 -17.45 3.56 18.06
CA ILE A 124 -17.82 4.12 16.75
C ILE A 124 -18.97 5.12 16.88
N GLU A 125 -19.95 4.85 17.75
CA GLU A 125 -21.05 5.77 18.07
C GLU A 125 -20.61 6.98 18.91
N GLY A 126 -19.39 6.96 19.46
CA GLY A 126 -18.88 7.97 20.38
C GLY A 126 -19.48 7.88 21.79
N ASP A 127 -20.12 6.76 22.14
CA ASP A 127 -20.61 6.48 23.48
C ASP A 127 -19.54 5.77 24.31
N TYR A 128 -18.84 6.55 25.13
CA TYR A 128 -17.80 6.02 26.02
C TYR A 128 -18.33 5.65 27.41
N ALA A 129 -19.64 5.71 27.64
CA ALA A 129 -20.22 5.42 28.95
C ALA A 129 -19.98 3.96 29.34
N GLY A 130 -19.30 3.76 30.46
CA GLY A 130 -18.97 2.42 30.97
C GLY A 130 -17.77 1.75 30.28
N LEU A 131 -17.21 2.36 29.23
CA LEU A 131 -15.99 1.89 28.61
C LEU A 131 -14.77 2.32 29.44
N LYS A 132 -13.87 1.37 29.70
CA LYS A 132 -12.57 1.63 30.32
C LYS A 132 -11.49 1.35 29.29
N SER A 133 -10.74 2.39 28.92
CA SER A 133 -9.76 2.32 27.83
C SER A 133 -8.72 1.20 28.00
N ASN A 134 -8.38 0.85 29.24
CA ASN A 134 -7.44 -0.23 29.56
C ASN A 134 -8.08 -1.63 29.64
N GLN A 135 -9.38 -1.77 29.37
CA GLN A 135 -10.11 -3.03 29.42
C GLN A 135 -10.73 -3.43 28.07
N ILE A 136 -10.57 -2.60 27.04
CA ILE A 136 -11.03 -2.90 25.70
C ILE A 136 -10.02 -3.87 25.06
N PRO A 137 -10.44 -5.09 24.66
CA PRO A 137 -9.53 -6.03 24.03
C PRO A 137 -8.99 -5.45 22.71
N LEU A 138 -7.72 -5.73 22.41
CA LEU A 138 -7.17 -5.40 21.11
C LEU A 138 -7.68 -6.42 20.08
N ILE A 139 -8.06 -5.92 18.91
CA ILE A 139 -8.36 -6.76 17.76
C ILE A 139 -7.01 -7.27 17.23
N SER A 140 -6.86 -8.59 17.13
CA SER A 140 -5.64 -9.28 16.70
C SER A 140 -5.89 -10.19 15.53
#